data_AF-A0A7M5VEA1-F1
#
_entry.id   AF-A0A7M5VEA1-F1
#
_cell.length_a   1.000
_cell.length_b   1.000
_cell.length_c   1.000
_cell.angle_alpha   90.00
_cell.angle_beta   90.00
_cell.angle_gamma   90.00
#
_symmetry.space_group_name_H-M   'P 1'
#
loop_
_entity.id
_entity.type
_entity.pdbx_description
1 polymer ?
#
loop_
_entity_poly.entity_id
_entity_poly.type
_entity_poly.pdbx_seq_one_letter_code
_entity_poly.pdbx_strand_id
1 'polypeptide(L)'
;MMLYISGDAIENKTLSSLGEVYSCGVATQGAAMPAPFKSKPKQNSFLLYPEDLIPFTRKPLFLIVDSSNSQLFATVPHMFGQPLMILMAPPDIPEHNRKRGSLFTLFLMEPLLALCQLCQLTQTTEDGWKHCKALMKKIHTQAIDGLARQSTISGTCLVRFLGDSILRNIIGNFVITWFVLRMLKVIDHLPTCIPTLPTEIVESKVSLRYILDIAETLNVRSLFHEITELAPLQ
;
A
#
# COMPACT_ATOMS: atom_id res chain seq x y z
N MET A 1 -3.99 -13.38 -11.30
CA MET A 1 -4.72 -12.18 -11.77
C MET A 1 -4.30 -11.01 -10.91
N MET A 2 -3.99 -9.86 -11.50
CA MET A 2 -3.74 -8.63 -10.76
C MET A 2 -4.94 -7.69 -10.98
N LEU A 3 -5.49 -7.13 -9.90
CA LEU A 3 -6.54 -6.13 -9.93
C LEU A 3 -6.07 -4.89 -9.18
N TYR A 4 -6.24 -3.73 -9.81
CA TYR A 4 -5.96 -2.43 -9.23
C TYR A 4 -7.29 -1.68 -9.07
N ILE A 5 -7.63 -1.32 -7.84
CA ILE A 5 -8.83 -0.56 -7.49
C ILE A 5 -8.38 0.81 -6.99
N SER A 6 -8.86 1.87 -7.61
CA SER A 6 -8.67 3.24 -7.15
C SER A 6 -9.96 4.02 -7.34
N GLY A 7 -10.31 4.82 -6.34
CA GLY A 7 -11.54 5.58 -6.30
C GLY A 7 -11.87 6.09 -4.91
N ASP A 8 -12.83 7.01 -4.84
CA ASP A 8 -13.29 7.54 -3.56
C ASP A 8 -14.03 6.47 -2.77
N ALA A 9 -13.75 6.41 -1.47
CA ALA A 9 -14.50 5.56 -0.56
C ALA A 9 -15.89 6.15 -0.29
N ILE A 10 -16.91 5.30 -0.32
CA ILE A 10 -18.28 5.66 0.02
C ILE A 10 -18.76 4.72 1.13
N GLU A 11 -19.05 5.31 2.29
CA GLU A 11 -19.56 4.61 3.46
C GLU A 11 -21.05 4.95 3.68
N ASN A 12 -21.87 3.92 3.84
CA ASN A 12 -23.22 4.06 4.33
C ASN A 12 -23.23 3.93 5.86
N LYS A 13 -23.21 5.08 6.54
CA LYS A 13 -23.15 5.16 8.02
C LYS A 13 -24.25 4.37 8.74
N THR A 14 -25.41 4.21 8.12
CA THR A 14 -26.53 3.45 8.70
C THR A 14 -26.22 1.95 8.72
N LEU A 15 -25.80 1.40 7.58
CA LEU A 15 -25.43 -0.02 7.45
C LEU A 15 -24.15 -0.33 8.23
N SER A 16 -23.20 0.60 8.26
CA SER A 16 -21.97 0.52 9.06
C SER A 16 -22.28 0.37 10.55
N SER A 17 -23.23 1.18 11.07
CA SER A 17 -23.65 1.10 12.48
C SER A 17 -24.37 -0.22 12.84
N LEU A 18 -24.93 -0.91 11.85
CA LEU A 18 -25.62 -2.19 12.01
C LEU A 18 -24.69 -3.39 11.79
N GLY A 19 -23.41 -3.16 11.44
CA GLY A 19 -22.46 -4.23 11.13
C GLY A 19 -22.85 -5.04 9.89
N GLU A 20 -23.65 -4.45 9.00
CA GLU A 20 -24.15 -5.16 7.82
C GLU A 20 -23.09 -5.28 6.72
N VAL A 21 -23.19 -6.39 5.97
CA VAL A 21 -22.45 -6.64 4.73
C VAL A 21 -22.78 -5.50 3.74
N TYR A 22 -21.79 -5.04 2.96
CA TYR A 22 -21.94 -3.91 2.03
C TYR A 22 -22.13 -2.53 2.69
N SER A 23 -21.52 -2.30 3.85
CA SER A 23 -21.56 -1.00 4.53
C SER A 23 -20.64 0.06 3.91
N CYS A 24 -19.57 -0.34 3.22
CA CYS A 24 -18.67 0.59 2.54
C CYS A 24 -17.96 -0.05 1.35
N GLY A 25 -17.79 0.73 0.27
CA GLY A 25 -17.18 0.28 -0.99
C GLY A 25 -16.44 1.40 -1.71
N VAL A 26 -15.78 1.07 -2.81
CA VAL A 26 -15.04 2.02 -3.65
C VAL A 26 -15.88 2.41 -4.85
N ALA A 27 -16.03 3.72 -5.09
CA ALA A 27 -16.75 4.22 -6.23
C ALA A 27 -16.05 3.87 -7.55
N THR A 28 -16.79 3.23 -8.47
CA THR A 28 -16.28 2.84 -9.81
C THR A 28 -16.62 3.86 -10.90
N GLN A 29 -17.42 4.89 -10.58
CA GLN A 29 -17.73 6.00 -11.48
C GLN A 29 -17.55 7.34 -10.75
N GLY A 30 -16.95 8.32 -11.44
CA GLY A 30 -16.91 9.70 -10.98
C GLY A 30 -18.32 10.29 -10.91
N ALA A 31 -18.57 11.15 -9.92
CA ALA A 31 -19.89 11.66 -9.52
C ALA A 31 -20.70 12.49 -10.57
N ALA A 32 -20.43 12.39 -11.88
CA ALA A 32 -21.08 13.18 -12.91
C ALA A 32 -21.89 12.29 -13.89
N MET A 33 -23.12 11.96 -13.51
CA MET A 33 -24.13 11.54 -14.50
C MET A 33 -24.60 12.77 -15.30
N PRO A 34 -24.62 12.73 -16.65
CA PRO A 34 -25.19 13.78 -17.47
C PRO A 34 -26.64 14.08 -17.08
N ALA A 35 -27.05 15.33 -17.24
CA ALA A 35 -28.27 15.88 -16.65
C ALA A 35 -29.63 15.23 -17.02
N PRO A 36 -29.84 14.39 -18.07
CA PRO A 36 -31.16 13.78 -18.25
C PRO A 36 -31.37 12.50 -17.44
N PHE A 37 -30.31 11.90 -16.85
CA PHE A 37 -30.39 10.62 -16.12
C PHE A 37 -30.20 10.75 -14.60
N LYS A 38 -30.42 11.94 -14.04
CA LYS A 38 -30.43 12.17 -12.58
C LYS A 38 -31.68 11.59 -11.92
N SER A 39 -32.00 10.31 -12.13
CA SER A 39 -32.73 9.56 -11.11
C SER A 39 -31.76 9.42 -9.94
N LYS A 40 -32.15 9.73 -8.69
CA LYS A 40 -31.33 9.45 -7.50
C LYS A 40 -30.83 8.00 -7.62
N PRO A 41 -29.56 7.73 -7.97
CA PRO A 41 -29.12 6.36 -8.03
C PRO A 41 -29.27 5.83 -6.61
N LYS A 42 -29.84 4.64 -6.44
CA LYS A 42 -29.64 3.91 -5.19
C LYS A 42 -28.12 3.92 -4.98
N GLN A 43 -27.63 4.54 -3.91
CA GLN A 43 -26.21 4.89 -3.71
C GLN A 43 -25.24 3.70 -3.92
N ASN A 44 -25.76 2.47 -3.97
CA ASN A 44 -25.01 1.23 -4.00
C ASN A 44 -24.71 0.69 -5.41
N SER A 45 -25.32 1.18 -6.50
CA SER A 45 -25.16 0.55 -7.84
C SER A 45 -23.82 0.79 -8.54
N PHE A 46 -22.96 1.67 -7.99
CA PHE A 46 -21.65 2.01 -8.56
C PHE A 46 -20.49 1.73 -7.60
N LEU A 47 -20.75 1.02 -6.51
CA LEU A 47 -19.75 0.69 -5.51
C LEU A 47 -19.22 -0.72 -5.75
N LEU A 48 -17.91 -0.86 -5.65
CA LEU A 48 -17.24 -2.15 -5.58
C LEU A 48 -16.94 -2.45 -4.11
N TYR A 49 -17.51 -3.53 -3.61
CA TYR A 49 -17.35 -3.96 -2.23
C TYR A 49 -16.33 -5.10 -2.12
N PRO A 50 -15.71 -5.29 -0.93
CA PRO A 50 -14.83 -6.43 -0.69
C PRO A 50 -15.47 -7.78 -1.06
N GLU A 51 -16.76 -7.95 -0.76
CA GLU A 51 -17.51 -9.19 -0.97
C GLU A 51 -17.70 -9.53 -2.47
N ASP A 52 -17.73 -8.52 -3.33
CA ASP A 52 -17.80 -8.71 -4.79
C ASP A 52 -16.55 -9.41 -5.34
N LEU A 53 -15.45 -9.38 -4.58
CA LEU A 53 -14.19 -10.03 -4.96
C LEU A 53 -14.13 -11.52 -4.57
N ILE A 54 -15.04 -11.99 -3.72
CA ILE A 54 -15.06 -13.39 -3.25
C ILE A 54 -15.05 -14.39 -4.41
N PRO A 55 -15.85 -14.24 -5.48
CA PRO A 55 -15.81 -15.21 -6.58
C PRO A 55 -14.45 -15.31 -7.28
N PHE A 56 -13.67 -14.23 -7.25
CA PHE A 56 -12.36 -14.13 -7.89
C PHE A 56 -11.24 -14.73 -7.05
N THR A 57 -11.44 -14.93 -5.74
CA THR A 57 -10.47 -15.63 -4.87
C THR A 57 -10.40 -17.14 -5.14
N ARG A 58 -11.19 -17.67 -6.09
CA ARG A 58 -11.05 -19.04 -6.63
C ARG A 58 -9.83 -19.23 -7.53
N LYS A 59 -9.07 -18.18 -7.81
CA LYS A 59 -7.78 -18.20 -8.52
C LYS A 59 -6.77 -17.33 -7.76
N PRO A 60 -5.45 -17.46 -8.03
CA PRO A 60 -4.45 -16.54 -7.50
C PRO A 60 -4.82 -15.08 -7.79
N LEU A 61 -5.05 -14.29 -6.74
CA LEU A 61 -5.48 -12.89 -6.80
C LEU A 61 -4.47 -11.98 -6.09
N PHE A 62 -3.92 -11.04 -6.84
CA PHE A 62 -3.12 -9.93 -6.32
C PHE A 62 -3.94 -8.65 -6.46
N LEU A 63 -4.25 -8.01 -5.34
CA LEU A 63 -5.13 -6.85 -5.27
C LEU A 63 -4.35 -5.64 -4.75
N ILE A 64 -4.51 -4.50 -5.41
CA ILE A 64 -4.03 -3.21 -4.91
C ILE A 64 -5.26 -2.32 -4.73
N VAL A 65 -5.44 -1.77 -3.53
CA VAL A 65 -6.57 -0.90 -3.19
C VAL A 65 -6.03 0.47 -2.76
N ASP A 66 -6.17 1.41 -3.68
CA ASP A 66 -5.73 2.80 -3.57
C ASP A 66 -6.94 3.71 -3.34
N SER A 67 -7.43 3.69 -2.11
CA SER A 67 -8.63 4.41 -1.65
C SER A 67 -8.50 4.72 -0.17
N SER A 68 -9.19 5.74 0.33
CA SER A 68 -9.13 6.14 1.74
C SER A 68 -9.67 5.07 2.71
N ASN A 69 -10.61 4.22 2.28
CA ASN A 69 -11.11 3.08 3.08
C ASN A 69 -10.60 1.73 2.55
N SER A 70 -9.40 1.69 1.98
CA SER A 70 -8.76 0.47 1.48
C SER A 70 -8.73 -0.67 2.51
N GLN A 71 -8.59 -0.32 3.80
CA GLN A 71 -8.50 -1.25 4.94
C GLN A 71 -9.68 -2.21 5.04
N LEU A 72 -10.85 -1.84 4.52
CA LEU A 72 -12.02 -2.73 4.50
C LEU A 72 -11.82 -3.95 3.63
N PHE A 73 -10.95 -3.89 2.63
CA PHE A 73 -10.63 -5.06 1.80
C PHE A 73 -9.82 -6.11 2.57
N ALA A 74 -9.42 -5.82 3.80
CA ALA A 74 -8.90 -6.84 4.71
C ALA A 74 -9.95 -7.90 5.08
N THR A 75 -11.25 -7.60 4.94
CA THR A 75 -12.33 -8.55 5.25
C THR A 75 -12.55 -9.61 4.17
N VAL A 76 -11.91 -9.49 3.00
CA VAL A 76 -12.04 -10.46 1.89
C VAL A 76 -11.59 -11.83 2.39
N PRO A 77 -12.50 -12.82 2.48
CA PRO A 77 -12.17 -14.09 3.10
C PRO A 77 -11.30 -14.95 2.19
N HIS A 78 -10.32 -15.61 2.78
CA HIS A 78 -9.41 -16.52 2.09
C HIS A 78 -9.99 -17.94 1.98
N MET A 79 -11.11 -18.10 1.27
CA MET A 79 -11.94 -19.32 1.36
C MET A 79 -11.49 -20.52 0.50
N PHE A 80 -10.78 -20.29 -0.61
CA PHE A 80 -10.56 -21.34 -1.63
C PHE A 80 -9.13 -21.91 -1.65
N GLY A 81 -8.31 -21.60 -0.64
CA GLY A 81 -6.92 -22.07 -0.56
C GLY A 81 -6.00 -21.56 -1.69
N GLN A 82 -6.48 -20.61 -2.49
CA GLN A 82 -5.72 -20.01 -3.58
C GLN A 82 -4.90 -18.81 -3.10
N PRO A 83 -3.79 -18.48 -3.75
CA PRO A 83 -3.00 -17.32 -3.40
C PRO A 83 -3.81 -16.03 -3.36
N LEU A 84 -3.73 -15.30 -2.25
CA LEU A 84 -4.33 -13.98 -2.09
C LEU A 84 -3.29 -13.03 -1.53
N MET A 85 -3.08 -11.91 -2.23
CA MET A 85 -2.31 -10.79 -1.70
C MET A 85 -3.13 -9.52 -1.90
N ILE A 86 -3.27 -8.71 -0.86
CA ILE A 86 -3.99 -7.44 -0.91
C ILE A 86 -3.07 -6.37 -0.37
N LEU A 87 -2.77 -5.33 -1.15
CA LEU A 87 -2.02 -4.15 -0.73
C LEU A 87 -3.01 -3.00 -0.55
N MET A 88 -3.05 -2.39 0.63
CA MET A 88 -4.00 -1.35 0.99
C MET A 88 -3.26 -0.05 1.28
N ALA A 89 -3.65 1.02 0.60
CA ALA A 89 -3.13 2.36 0.85
C ALA A 89 -3.42 2.80 2.30
N PRO A 90 -2.55 3.59 2.92
CA PRO A 90 -2.90 4.24 4.19
C PRO A 90 -4.00 5.29 3.95
N PRO A 91 -4.92 5.48 4.91
CA PRO A 91 -6.03 6.44 4.80
C PRO A 91 -5.55 7.90 4.70
N ASP A 92 -4.43 8.24 5.36
CA ASP A 92 -3.99 9.63 5.56
C ASP A 92 -2.69 9.97 4.82
N ILE A 93 -2.39 9.32 3.69
CA ILE A 93 -1.23 9.73 2.88
C ILE A 93 -1.43 11.19 2.40
N PRO A 94 -0.47 12.10 2.63
CA PRO A 94 -0.59 13.48 2.16
C PRO A 94 -0.62 13.54 0.62
N GLU A 95 -1.77 13.86 0.06
CA GLU A 95 -1.92 14.05 -1.39
C GLU A 95 -1.60 15.49 -1.79
N HIS A 96 -0.31 15.83 -1.76
CA HIS A 96 0.17 17.10 -2.30
C HIS A 96 0.01 17.09 -3.83
N ASN A 97 -1.12 17.60 -4.32
CA ASN A 97 -1.57 17.66 -5.72
C ASN A 97 -2.11 16.34 -6.29
N ARG A 98 -3.37 15.99 -6.00
CA ARG A 98 -4.14 14.91 -6.67
C ARG A 98 -4.05 14.90 -8.20
N LYS A 99 -3.76 16.04 -8.83
CA LYS A 99 -3.53 16.16 -10.28
C LYS A 99 -2.33 15.35 -10.79
N ARG A 100 -1.40 14.95 -9.91
CA ARG A 100 -0.21 14.15 -10.25
C ARG A 100 -0.41 12.64 -10.04
N GLY A 101 -1.62 12.21 -9.71
CA GLY A 101 -1.94 10.82 -9.38
C GLY A 101 -1.76 10.50 -7.90
N SER A 102 -2.08 9.27 -7.51
CA SER A 102 -1.94 8.80 -6.12
C SER A 102 -0.48 8.62 -5.75
N LEU A 103 -0.11 9.15 -4.58
CA LEU A 103 1.22 8.99 -4.01
C LEU A 103 1.51 7.53 -3.65
N PHE A 104 0.49 6.76 -3.25
CA PHE A 104 0.64 5.35 -2.96
C PHE A 104 1.02 4.55 -4.22
N THR A 105 0.35 4.81 -5.35
CA THR A 105 0.75 4.21 -6.64
C THR A 105 2.17 4.57 -7.03
N LEU A 106 2.55 5.84 -6.84
CA LEU A 106 3.90 6.29 -7.14
C LEU A 106 4.93 5.57 -6.27
N PHE A 107 4.62 5.34 -4.99
CA PHE A 107 5.44 4.55 -4.08
C PHE A 107 5.62 3.10 -4.54
N LEU A 108 4.55 2.46 -5.01
CA LEU A 108 4.59 1.09 -5.53
C LEU A 108 5.41 0.96 -6.82
N MET A 109 5.54 2.04 -7.59
CA MET A 109 6.25 2.03 -8.87
C MET A 109 7.69 2.55 -8.77
N GLU A 110 7.90 3.71 -8.14
CA GLU A 110 9.18 4.40 -7.99
C GLU A 110 9.28 5.06 -6.60
N PRO A 111 9.65 4.31 -5.55
CA PRO A 111 9.58 4.78 -4.16
C PRO A 111 10.49 5.98 -3.85
N LEU A 112 11.63 6.12 -4.55
CA LEU A 112 12.51 7.28 -4.36
C LEU A 112 11.86 8.56 -4.87
N LEU A 113 11.19 8.50 -6.02
CA LEU A 113 10.47 9.64 -6.57
C LEU A 113 9.27 10.00 -5.69
N ALA A 114 8.55 9.00 -5.19
CA ALA A 114 7.45 9.20 -4.25
C ALA A 114 7.93 9.89 -2.96
N LEU A 115 9.06 9.44 -2.39
CA LEU A 115 9.67 10.08 -1.23
C LEU A 115 10.05 11.54 -1.53
N CYS A 116 10.69 11.82 -2.67
CA CYS A 116 10.99 13.19 -3.05
C CYS A 116 9.73 14.06 -3.17
N GLN A 117 8.65 13.52 -3.76
CA GLN A 117 7.38 14.24 -3.86
C GLN A 117 6.75 14.48 -2.48
N LEU A 118 6.78 13.48 -1.60
CA LEU A 118 6.25 13.58 -0.23
C LEU A 118 7.00 14.64 0.59
N CYS A 119 8.33 14.64 0.49
CA CYS A 119 9.20 15.62 1.16
C CYS A 119 9.32 16.96 0.40
N GLN A 120 8.56 17.14 -0.68
CA GLN A 120 8.56 18.36 -1.52
C GLN A 120 9.95 18.76 -2.06
N LEU A 121 10.79 17.76 -2.33
CA LEU A 121 12.12 17.94 -2.91
C LEU A 121 12.02 18.21 -4.41
N THR A 122 12.61 19.32 -4.85
CA THR A 122 12.62 19.71 -6.26
C THR A 122 13.88 19.25 -7.00
N GLN A 123 14.99 19.03 -6.28
CA GLN A 123 16.29 18.68 -6.87
C GLN A 123 17.10 17.77 -5.95
N THR A 124 17.92 16.91 -6.55
CA THR A 124 18.92 16.08 -5.88
C THR A 124 20.12 15.93 -6.82
N THR A 125 21.33 15.83 -6.27
CA THR A 125 22.52 15.56 -7.08
C THR A 125 22.44 14.17 -7.72
N GLU A 126 23.09 13.97 -8.87
CA GLU A 126 23.09 12.67 -9.55
C GLU A 126 23.70 11.57 -8.65
N ASP A 127 24.77 11.89 -7.94
CA ASP A 127 25.43 10.97 -7.00
C ASP A 127 24.55 10.65 -5.79
N GLY A 128 23.87 11.66 -5.22
CA GLY A 128 22.91 11.46 -4.13
C GLY A 128 21.75 10.57 -4.55
N TRP A 129 21.24 10.78 -5.78
CA TRP A 129 20.18 9.94 -6.36
C TRP A 129 20.62 8.50 -6.56
N LYS A 130 21.80 8.26 -7.16
CA LYS A 130 22.40 6.93 -7.33
C LYS A 130 22.61 6.24 -5.99
N HIS A 131 23.10 6.96 -4.98
CA HIS A 131 23.31 6.45 -3.64
C HIS A 131 21.99 6.02 -3.00
N CYS A 132 20.96 6.88 -3.01
CA CYS A 132 19.64 6.56 -2.46
C CYS A 132 19.01 5.35 -3.16
N LYS A 133 19.10 5.28 -4.50
CA LYS A 133 18.63 4.10 -5.25
C LYS A 133 19.34 2.82 -4.84
N ALA A 134 20.65 2.87 -4.62
CA ALA A 134 21.41 1.71 -4.17
C ALA A 134 20.97 1.25 -2.77
N LEU A 135 20.71 2.17 -1.84
CA LEU A 135 20.18 1.86 -0.51
C LEU A 135 18.76 1.27 -0.57
N MET A 136 17.85 1.87 -1.35
CA MET A 136 16.52 1.30 -1.57
C MET A 136 16.57 -0.10 -2.17
N LYS A 137 17.48 -0.34 -3.11
CA LYS A 137 17.70 -1.68 -3.67
C LYS A 137 18.14 -2.70 -2.61
N LYS A 138 18.97 -2.30 -1.63
CA LYS A 138 19.34 -3.19 -0.51
C LYS A 138 18.13 -3.56 0.34
N ILE A 139 17.28 -2.58 0.69
CA ILE A 139 16.03 -2.82 1.43
C ILE A 139 15.13 -3.77 0.63
N HIS A 140 14.93 -3.49 -0.67
CA HIS A 140 14.12 -4.31 -1.56
C HIS A 140 14.60 -5.76 -1.59
N THR A 141 15.89 -6.00 -1.85
CA THR A 141 16.45 -7.36 -1.90
C THR A 141 16.28 -8.08 -0.56
N GLN A 142 16.60 -7.41 0.56
CA GLN A 142 16.43 -8.00 1.89
C GLN A 142 14.97 -8.38 2.18
N ALA A 143 14.03 -7.52 1.81
CA ALA A 143 12.60 -7.76 1.99
C ALA A 143 12.12 -8.96 1.17
N ILE A 144 12.47 -9.01 -0.12
CA ILE A 144 12.08 -10.11 -1.01
C ILE A 144 12.69 -11.44 -0.56
N ASP A 145 13.96 -11.46 -0.20
CA ASP A 145 14.62 -12.68 0.28
C ASP A 145 14.01 -13.15 1.60
N GLY A 146 13.70 -12.21 2.51
CA GLY A 146 12.99 -12.49 3.75
C GLY A 146 11.60 -13.10 3.53
N LEU A 147 10.81 -12.47 2.65
CA LEU A 147 9.46 -12.94 2.31
C LEU A 147 9.50 -14.33 1.65
N ALA A 148 10.43 -14.56 0.72
CA ALA A 148 10.56 -15.85 0.05
C ALA A 148 10.90 -16.97 1.03
N ARG A 149 11.83 -16.72 1.98
CA ARG A 149 12.17 -17.68 3.04
C ARG A 149 10.97 -17.97 3.94
N GLN A 150 10.31 -16.93 4.45
CA GLN A 150 9.15 -17.10 5.34
C GLN A 150 7.99 -17.82 4.65
N SER A 151 7.75 -17.51 3.37
CA SER A 151 6.69 -18.16 2.59
C SER A 151 6.94 -19.64 2.39
N THR A 152 8.22 -20.02 2.22
CA THR A 152 8.62 -21.42 2.07
C THR A 152 8.42 -22.19 3.37
N ILE A 153 8.79 -21.59 4.51
CA ILE A 153 8.67 -22.21 5.84
C ILE A 153 7.20 -22.37 6.25
N SER A 154 6.42 -21.29 6.10
CA SER A 154 5.02 -21.24 6.53
C SER A 154 4.05 -21.89 5.53
N GLY A 155 4.55 -22.43 4.41
CA GLY A 155 3.74 -22.98 3.34
C GLY A 155 2.81 -21.97 2.67
N THR A 156 3.11 -20.66 2.79
CA THR A 156 2.23 -19.62 2.26
C THR A 156 2.33 -19.54 0.75
N CYS A 157 1.23 -19.13 0.16
CA CYS A 157 1.07 -18.97 -1.27
C CYS A 157 1.78 -17.74 -1.85
N LEU A 158 2.37 -16.88 -1.00
CA LEU A 158 3.09 -15.66 -1.39
C LEU A 158 4.23 -15.94 -2.38
N VAL A 159 4.90 -17.10 -2.26
CA VAL A 159 5.98 -17.50 -3.17
C VAL A 159 5.55 -17.50 -4.64
N ARG A 160 4.26 -17.74 -4.92
CA ARG A 160 3.73 -17.69 -6.29
C ARG A 160 3.71 -16.27 -6.86
N PHE A 161 3.41 -15.26 -6.06
CA PHE A 161 3.47 -13.87 -6.51
C PHE A 161 4.91 -13.38 -6.63
N LEU A 162 5.79 -13.84 -5.73
CA LEU A 162 7.23 -13.54 -5.81
C LEU A 162 7.89 -14.14 -7.06
N GLY A 163 7.30 -15.16 -7.70
CA GLY A 163 7.79 -15.70 -8.96
C GLY A 163 7.67 -14.71 -10.13
N ASP A 164 6.64 -13.87 -10.12
CA ASP A 164 6.40 -12.83 -11.13
C ASP A 164 7.29 -11.61 -10.85
N SER A 165 8.04 -11.14 -11.85
CA SER A 165 8.99 -10.03 -11.66
C SER A 165 8.32 -8.69 -11.36
N ILE A 166 7.15 -8.43 -11.95
CA ILE A 166 6.39 -7.19 -11.75
C ILE A 166 5.79 -7.20 -10.35
N LEU A 167 5.10 -8.29 -9.98
CA LEU A 167 4.51 -8.41 -8.65
C LEU A 167 5.58 -8.40 -7.55
N ARG A 168 6.70 -9.12 -7.75
CA ARG A 168 7.84 -9.09 -6.83
C ARG A 168 8.39 -7.68 -6.65
N ASN A 169 8.48 -6.89 -7.73
CA ASN A 169 8.93 -5.50 -7.64
C ASN A 169 7.93 -4.63 -6.85
N ILE A 170 6.62 -4.76 -7.13
CA ILE A 170 5.56 -4.05 -6.40
C ILE A 170 5.59 -4.41 -4.90
N ILE A 171 5.75 -5.69 -4.56
CA ILE A 171 5.84 -6.15 -3.16
C ILE A 171 7.06 -5.53 -2.47
N GLY A 172 8.23 -5.53 -3.09
CA GLY A 172 9.43 -4.94 -2.50
C GLY A 172 9.30 -3.43 -2.33
N ASN A 173 8.71 -2.74 -3.30
CA ASN A 173 8.38 -1.32 -3.21
C ASN A 173 7.35 -1.02 -2.12
N PHE A 174 6.35 -1.88 -1.93
CA PHE A 174 5.42 -1.79 -0.81
C PHE A 174 6.13 -1.86 0.54
N VAL A 175 7.09 -2.78 0.72
CA VAL A 175 7.87 -2.88 1.96
C VAL A 175 8.73 -1.63 2.18
N ILE A 176 9.37 -1.08 1.15
CA ILE A 176 10.09 0.20 1.24
C ILE A 176 9.14 1.32 1.68
N THR A 177 7.97 1.39 1.07
CA THR A 177 6.93 2.40 1.37
C THR A 177 6.51 2.31 2.82
N TRP A 178 6.29 1.09 3.33
CA TRP A 178 5.98 0.84 4.73
C TRP A 178 7.08 1.38 5.67
N PHE A 179 8.35 1.10 5.36
CA PHE A 179 9.48 1.62 6.15
C PHE A 179 9.60 3.14 6.12
N VAL A 180 9.43 3.75 4.94
CA VAL A 180 9.47 5.22 4.78
C VAL A 180 8.38 5.86 5.64
N LEU A 181 7.14 5.38 5.49
CA LEU A 181 5.98 5.95 6.18
C LEU A 181 6.05 5.73 7.69
N ARG A 182 6.52 4.56 8.16
CA ARG A 182 6.74 4.31 9.59
C ARG A 182 7.73 5.28 10.23
N MET A 183 8.71 5.75 9.48
CA MET A 183 9.72 6.64 9.99
C MET A 183 9.33 8.12 9.90
N LEU A 184 8.29 8.48 9.15
CA LEU A 184 7.88 9.87 8.97
C LEU A 184 7.04 10.37 10.15
N LYS A 185 7.39 11.52 10.70
CA LYS A 185 6.72 12.14 11.86
C LYS A 185 5.28 12.59 11.62
N VAL A 186 4.88 12.71 10.35
CA VAL A 186 3.58 13.25 9.94
C VAL A 186 2.57 12.16 9.57
N ILE A 187 2.96 10.89 9.67
CA ILE A 187 2.14 9.76 9.23
C ILE A 187 1.65 8.99 10.46
N ASP A 188 0.33 8.98 10.65
CA ASP A 188 -0.31 8.25 11.75
C ASP A 188 -0.70 6.82 11.34
N HIS A 189 -0.99 6.60 10.06
CA HIS A 189 -1.46 5.31 9.55
C HIS A 189 -0.55 4.75 8.47
N LEU A 190 -0.20 3.48 8.61
CA LEU A 190 0.67 2.77 7.69
C LEU A 190 -0.13 2.03 6.61
N PRO A 191 0.45 1.83 5.41
CA PRO A 191 -0.10 0.88 4.46
C PRO A 191 -0.15 -0.50 5.11
N THR A 192 -1.18 -1.27 4.79
CA THR A 192 -1.36 -2.63 5.31
C THR A 192 -1.48 -3.62 4.18
N CYS A 193 -1.29 -4.89 4.47
CA CYS A 193 -1.48 -5.93 3.47
C CYS A 193 -2.01 -7.22 4.06
N ILE A 194 -2.63 -8.03 3.20
CA ILE A 194 -2.94 -9.43 3.45
C ILE A 194 -2.08 -10.30 2.54
N PRO A 195 -1.45 -11.36 3.05
CA PRO A 195 -1.17 -11.58 4.48
C PRO A 195 -0.30 -10.43 5.06
N THR A 196 -0.37 -10.21 6.37
CA THR A 196 0.43 -9.19 7.06
C THR A 196 1.93 -9.47 6.87
N LEU A 197 2.73 -8.40 6.77
CA LEU A 197 4.18 -8.52 6.68
C LEU A 197 4.74 -9.23 7.93
N PRO A 198 5.62 -10.23 7.77
CA PRO A 198 6.26 -10.91 8.91
C PRO A 198 7.12 -9.95 9.74
N THR A 199 7.06 -10.10 11.07
CA THR A 199 7.76 -9.25 12.04
C THR A 199 9.26 -9.18 11.78
N GLU A 200 9.90 -10.28 11.37
CA GLU A 200 11.35 -10.33 11.09
C GLU A 200 11.77 -9.41 9.94
N ILE A 201 10.82 -9.08 9.06
CA ILE A 201 11.06 -8.18 7.94
C ILE A 201 10.86 -6.74 8.40
N VAL A 202 9.74 -6.44 9.04
CA VAL A 202 9.36 -5.07 9.44
C VAL A 202 10.14 -4.52 10.63
N GLU A 203 10.79 -5.37 11.43
CA GLU A 203 11.69 -4.98 12.53
C GLU A 203 13.18 -4.87 12.12
N SER A 204 13.49 -4.98 10.82
CA SER A 204 14.86 -4.87 10.33
C SER A 204 15.49 -3.51 10.64
N LYS A 205 16.32 -3.46 11.70
CA LYS A 205 17.12 -2.28 12.07
C LYS A 205 18.07 -1.85 10.94
N VAL A 206 18.51 -2.80 10.12
CA VAL A 206 19.37 -2.50 8.96
C VAL A 206 18.59 -1.69 7.91
N SER A 207 17.36 -2.10 7.61
CA SER A 207 16.51 -1.39 6.66
C SER A 207 16.12 -0.01 7.18
N LEU A 208 15.82 0.12 8.48
CA LEU A 208 15.57 1.42 9.11
C LEU A 208 16.78 2.36 9.01
N ARG A 209 18.00 1.85 9.22
CA ARG A 209 19.24 2.65 9.02
C ARG A 209 19.41 3.11 7.58
N TYR A 210 19.09 2.27 6.60
CA TYR A 210 19.13 2.69 5.21
C TYR A 210 18.12 3.80 4.89
N ILE A 211 16.91 3.79 5.48
CA ILE A 211 15.95 4.91 5.35
C ILE A 211 16.54 6.20 5.94
N LEU A 212 17.18 6.10 7.10
CA LEU A 212 17.84 7.21 7.76
C LEU A 212 19.00 7.79 6.94
N ASP A 213 19.82 6.95 6.32
CA ASP A 213 20.92 7.36 5.43
C ASP A 213 20.38 8.01 4.14
N ILE A 214 19.26 7.51 3.60
CA ILE A 214 18.54 8.14 2.48
C ILE A 214 18.05 9.53 2.88
N ALA A 215 17.42 9.66 4.05
CA ALA A 215 16.90 10.94 4.55
C ALA A 215 18.02 11.97 4.77
N GLU A 216 19.18 11.53 5.26
CA GLU A 216 20.37 12.38 5.38
C GLU A 216 20.88 12.84 4.01
N THR A 217 21.02 11.90 3.06
CA THR A 217 21.48 12.19 1.69
C THR A 217 20.57 13.19 0.97
N LEU A 218 19.26 13.14 1.26
CA LEU A 218 18.25 14.02 0.70
C LEU A 218 18.06 15.33 1.50
N ASN A 219 18.79 15.53 2.61
CA ASN A 219 18.66 16.66 3.53
C ASN A 219 17.25 16.82 4.13
N VAL A 220 16.56 15.71 4.39
CA VAL A 220 15.19 15.68 4.98
C VAL A 220 15.14 14.96 6.32
N ARG A 221 16.30 14.73 6.96
CA ARG A 221 16.44 13.98 8.21
C ARG A 221 15.50 14.47 9.32
N SER A 222 15.28 15.78 9.42
CA SER A 222 14.42 16.37 10.46
C SER A 222 12.96 15.88 10.42
N LEU A 223 12.48 15.43 9.25
CA LEU A 223 11.12 14.90 9.06
C LEU A 223 10.96 13.45 9.57
N PHE A 224 12.07 12.76 9.86
CA PHE A 224 12.10 11.36 10.23
C PHE A 224 12.32 11.19 11.74
N HIS A 225 11.69 10.17 12.31
CA HIS A 225 11.94 9.68 13.67
C HIS A 225 13.30 9.02 13.79
N GLU A 226 13.88 9.07 14.99
CA GLU A 226 15.00 8.20 15.32
C GLU A 226 14.51 6.75 15.51
N ILE A 227 15.36 5.76 15.24
CA ILE A 227 14.98 4.33 15.41
C ILE A 227 14.55 4.04 16.85
N THR A 228 15.14 4.73 17.82
CA THR A 228 14.81 4.61 19.25
C THR A 228 13.46 5.21 19.63
N GLU A 229 12.89 6.08 18.80
CA GLU A 229 11.58 6.72 19.03
C GLU A 229 10.43 5.85 18.53
N LEU A 230 10.70 4.84 17.69
CA LEU A 230 9.67 3.99 17.12
C LEU A 230 9.03 3.12 18.21
N ALA A 231 7.71 3.15 18.26
CA ALA A 231 6.95 2.19 19.06
C ALA A 231 7.24 0.74 18.59
N PRO A 232 7.28 -0.24 19.52
CA PRO A 232 7.28 -1.65 19.16
C PRO A 232 6.07 -1.98 18.30
N LEU A 233 6.24 -2.89 17.34
CA LEU A 233 5.10 -3.42 16.59
C LEU A 233 4.31 -4.35 17.51
N GLN A 234 2.99 -4.20 17.52
CA GLN A 234 2.06 -5.06 18.26
C GLN A 234 1.75 -6.34 17.49
#